data_AF-A0A6A3RGA3-F1
#
_entry.id   AF-A0A6A3RGA3-F1
#
_cell.length_a   1.000
_cell.length_b   1.000
_cell.length_c   1.000
_cell.angle_alpha   90.00
_cell.angle_beta   90.00
_cell.angle_gamma   90.00
#
_symmetry.space_group_name_H-M   'P 1'
#
loop_
_entity.id
_entity.type
_entity.pdbx_description
1 polymer ?
#
loop_
_entity_poly.entity_id
_entity_poly.type
_entity_poly.pdbx_seq_one_letter_code
_entity_poly.pdbx_strand_id
1 'polypeptide(L)'
;MEISITERLGHITVRDDYDSVDDSIYNARVLSAIGNDITMETSSLLFTKMDPEGKYGIVAIDSVDEDKLYPYNSAIRVRKDISATVVFTARRKPSANGTDGEVVVTMRGSAFLKIHRPQFQLPEDALYELSTGIMAWGDVMVKTIRSIVYGTC
;
A
#
# COMPACT_ATOMS: atom_id res chain seq x y z
N MET A 1 5.65 -5.16 -4.08
CA MET A 1 4.32 -4.84 -3.53
C MET A 1 3.48 -6.11 -3.41
N GLU A 2 3.37 -6.92 -4.48
CA GLU A 2 2.58 -8.17 -4.51
C GLU A 2 2.98 -9.19 -3.43
N ILE A 3 4.28 -9.38 -3.18
CA ILE A 3 4.75 -10.33 -2.16
C ILE A 3 4.20 -9.96 -0.78
N SER A 4 4.26 -8.68 -0.41
CA SER A 4 3.72 -8.20 0.86
C SER A 4 2.19 -8.27 0.93
N ILE A 5 1.48 -8.15 -0.20
CA ILE A 5 0.02 -8.36 -0.25
C ILE A 5 -0.28 -9.83 0.03
N THR A 6 0.41 -10.73 -0.68
CA THR A 6 0.23 -12.18 -0.55
C THR A 6 0.55 -12.67 0.85
N GLU A 7 1.73 -12.35 1.37
CA GLU A 7 2.21 -12.85 2.67
C GLU A 7 1.39 -12.36 3.85
N ARG A 8 0.79 -11.17 3.75
CA ARG A 8 0.19 -10.49 4.92
C ARG A 8 -1.32 -10.49 4.91
N LEU A 9 -1.95 -10.63 3.74
CA LEU A 9 -3.40 -10.76 3.61
C LEU A 9 -3.83 -12.21 3.29
N GLY A 10 -2.89 -13.12 3.01
CA GLY A 10 -3.19 -14.50 2.62
C GLY A 10 -3.75 -14.63 1.21
N HIS A 11 -3.73 -13.54 0.43
CA HIS A 11 -4.18 -13.50 -0.96
C HIS A 11 -3.14 -14.15 -1.88
N ILE A 12 -3.56 -14.67 -3.02
CA ILE A 12 -2.60 -14.98 -4.09
C ILE A 12 -2.53 -13.77 -5.00
N THR A 13 -1.51 -12.94 -4.82
CA THR A 13 -1.29 -11.73 -5.63
C THR A 13 -0.17 -11.93 -6.62
N VAL A 14 -0.47 -11.67 -7.88
CA VAL A 14 0.48 -11.69 -8.99
C VAL A 14 0.63 -10.27 -9.51
N ARG A 15 1.87 -9.87 -9.76
CA ARG A 15 2.19 -8.62 -10.45
C ARG A 15 1.97 -8.83 -11.94
N ASP A 16 1.08 -8.03 -12.50
CA ASP A 16 0.74 -8.06 -13.94
C ASP A 16 1.65 -7.11 -14.73
N ASP A 17 1.93 -5.93 -14.17
CA ASP A 17 2.86 -4.95 -14.75
C ASP A 17 3.55 -4.11 -13.66
N TYR A 18 4.76 -3.63 -13.95
CA TYR A 18 5.54 -2.76 -13.07
C TYR A 18 6.58 -1.95 -13.84
N ASP A 19 6.59 -0.65 -13.57
CA ASP A 19 7.59 0.28 -14.09
C ASP A 19 7.98 1.29 -13.00
N SER A 20 9.16 1.89 -13.13
CA SER A 20 9.64 2.91 -12.19
C SER A 20 10.40 4.02 -12.89
N VAL A 21 10.13 5.25 -12.45
CA VAL A 21 10.83 6.46 -12.92
C VAL A 21 11.60 7.06 -11.75
N ASP A 22 12.89 7.31 -11.97
CA ASP A 22 13.80 7.99 -11.04
C ASP A 22 13.80 7.43 -9.60
N ASP A 23 13.55 6.13 -9.43
CA ASP A 23 13.43 5.43 -8.13
C ASP A 23 12.52 6.11 -7.09
N SER A 24 11.57 6.92 -7.56
CA SER A 24 10.68 7.71 -6.69
C SER A 24 9.21 7.65 -7.15
N ILE A 25 8.99 7.18 -8.37
CA ILE A 25 7.66 6.95 -8.94
C ILE A 25 7.61 5.49 -9.36
N TYR A 26 6.59 4.77 -8.91
CA TYR A 26 6.38 3.37 -9.24
C TYR A 26 4.97 3.19 -9.79
N ASN A 27 4.86 2.61 -10.97
CA ASN A 27 3.60 2.08 -11.47
C ASN A 27 3.52 0.59 -11.10
N ALA A 28 2.38 0.18 -10.56
CA ALA A 28 2.14 -1.23 -10.27
C ALA A 28 0.71 -1.60 -10.65
N ARG A 29 0.60 -2.67 -11.44
CA ARG A 29 -0.66 -3.38 -11.65
C ARG A 29 -0.58 -4.76 -11.02
N VAL A 30 -1.55 -5.06 -10.18
CA VAL A 30 -1.63 -6.33 -9.45
C VAL A 30 -3.00 -6.97 -9.61
N LEU A 31 -2.99 -8.29 -9.71
CA LEU A 31 -4.19 -9.14 -9.66
C LEU A 31 -4.10 -10.01 -8.41
N SER A 32 -5.15 -9.99 -7.60
CA SER A 32 -5.22 -10.78 -6.37
C SER A 32 -6.43 -11.71 -6.40
N ALA A 33 -6.22 -12.99 -6.08
CA ALA A 33 -7.32 -13.88 -5.73
C ALA A 33 -7.72 -13.64 -4.27
N ILE A 34 -8.99 -13.30 -4.07
CA ILE A 34 -9.62 -13.07 -2.76
C ILE A 34 -10.64 -14.19 -2.56
N GLY A 35 -10.44 -15.01 -1.53
CA GLY A 35 -11.20 -16.26 -1.39
C GLY A 35 -11.00 -17.22 -2.56
N ASN A 36 -11.97 -18.12 -2.79
CA ASN A 36 -11.79 -19.21 -3.75
C ASN A 36 -11.98 -18.80 -5.23
N ASP A 37 -12.79 -17.79 -5.54
CA ASP A 37 -13.23 -17.54 -6.94
C ASP A 37 -13.26 -16.06 -7.36
N ILE A 38 -12.84 -15.12 -6.51
CA ILE A 38 -12.94 -13.68 -6.81
C ILE A 38 -11.56 -13.14 -7.17
N THR A 39 -11.45 -12.61 -8.39
CA THR A 39 -10.27 -11.88 -8.82
C THR A 39 -10.48 -10.39 -8.60
N MET A 40 -9.58 -9.76 -7.85
CA MET A 40 -9.46 -8.32 -7.70
C MET A 40 -8.34 -7.80 -8.59
N GLU A 41 -8.56 -6.64 -9.22
CA GLU A 41 -7.48 -5.85 -9.82
C GLU A 41 -7.28 -4.51 -9.11
N THR A 42 -6.02 -4.11 -9.01
CA THR A 42 -5.61 -2.77 -8.61
C THR A 42 -4.53 -2.28 -9.58
N SER A 43 -4.66 -1.05 -10.05
CA SER A 43 -3.62 -0.33 -10.79
C SER A 43 -3.33 0.98 -10.09
N SER A 44 -2.08 1.21 -9.73
CA SER A 44 -1.71 2.34 -8.88
C SER A 44 -0.37 2.93 -9.24
N LEU A 45 -0.25 4.22 -8.98
CA LEU A 45 1.00 4.96 -8.94
C LEU A 45 1.38 5.22 -7.49
N LEU A 46 2.65 5.01 -7.17
CA LEU A 46 3.24 5.27 -5.87
C LEU A 46 4.33 6.31 -6.05
N PHE A 47 4.19 7.43 -5.35
CA PHE A 47 5.17 8.51 -5.30
C PHE A 47 5.80 8.53 -3.92
N THR A 48 7.13 8.55 -3.87
CA THR A 48 7.88 8.65 -2.62
C THR A 48 8.81 9.85 -2.64
N LYS A 49 8.89 10.55 -1.52
CA LYS A 49 9.87 11.63 -1.35
C LYS A 49 10.34 11.69 0.09
N MET A 50 11.64 11.82 0.26
CA MET A 50 12.26 12.14 1.53
C MET A 50 12.89 13.53 1.43
N ASP A 51 12.84 14.29 2.52
CA ASP A 51 13.58 15.54 2.61
C ASP A 51 15.09 15.25 2.69
N PRO A 52 15.95 16.20 2.28
CA PRO A 52 17.41 15.98 2.30
C PRO A 52 17.99 15.70 3.69
N GLU A 53 17.34 16.17 4.76
CA GLU A 53 17.78 15.96 6.14
C GLU A 53 17.25 14.66 6.75
N GLY A 54 16.40 13.91 6.03
CA GLY A 54 15.80 12.66 6.50
C GLY A 54 14.84 12.81 7.69
N LYS A 55 14.32 14.02 7.93
CA LYS A 55 13.36 14.32 9.00
C LYS A 55 11.92 14.08 8.60
N TYR A 56 11.61 14.16 7.31
CA TYR A 56 10.27 14.07 6.75
C TYR A 56 10.26 13.16 5.53
N GLY A 57 9.33 12.21 5.53
CA GLY A 57 9.03 11.38 4.37
C GLY A 57 7.58 11.54 3.97
N ILE A 58 7.28 11.48 2.68
CA ILE A 58 5.91 11.35 2.17
C ILE A 58 5.85 10.20 1.19
N VAL A 59 4.74 9.46 1.30
CA VAL A 59 4.32 8.46 0.35
C VAL A 59 2.93 8.85 -0.11
N ALA A 60 2.72 9.01 -1.41
CA ALA A 60 1.41 9.22 -2.01
C ALA A 60 1.11 8.07 -2.96
N ILE A 61 -0.11 7.55 -2.90
CA ILE A 61 -0.61 6.49 -3.78
C ILE A 61 -1.86 7.04 -4.45
N ASP A 62 -2.00 6.80 -5.74
CA ASP A 62 -3.25 7.05 -6.46
C ASP A 62 -3.54 5.95 -7.47
N SER A 63 -4.81 5.79 -7.85
CA SER A 63 -5.24 4.81 -8.85
C SER A 63 -5.05 5.33 -10.27
N VAL A 64 -4.75 4.42 -11.20
CA VAL A 64 -4.76 4.73 -12.64
C VAL A 64 -6.15 4.46 -13.19
N ASP A 65 -6.87 5.54 -13.56
CA ASP A 65 -8.22 5.48 -14.15
C ASP A 65 -8.18 5.59 -15.69
N GLU A 66 -7.19 4.95 -16.31
CA GLU A 66 -6.99 4.95 -17.76
C GLU A 66 -6.88 3.51 -18.28
N ASP A 67 -7.96 3.07 -18.92
CA ASP A 67 -8.15 1.67 -19.33
C ASP A 67 -7.65 1.35 -20.74
N LYS A 68 -7.02 2.31 -21.43
CA LYS A 68 -6.60 2.14 -22.83
C LYS A 68 -5.61 0.98 -23.02
N LEU A 69 -4.64 0.85 -22.12
CA LEU A 69 -3.65 -0.23 -22.14
C LEU A 69 -4.18 -1.50 -21.50
N TYR A 70 -5.02 -1.35 -20.47
CA TYR A 70 -5.48 -2.43 -19.62
C TYR A 70 -6.98 -2.34 -19.34
N PRO A 71 -7.84 -2.73 -20.30
CA PRO A 71 -9.29 -2.56 -20.17
C PRO A 71 -9.88 -3.25 -18.95
N TYR A 72 -10.75 -2.56 -18.20
CA TYR A 72 -11.50 -3.20 -17.12
C TYR A 72 -12.44 -4.28 -17.67
N ASN A 73 -12.44 -5.47 -17.07
CA ASN A 73 -13.43 -6.51 -17.35
C ASN A 73 -14.25 -6.83 -16.10
N SER A 74 -15.34 -6.10 -15.91
CA SER A 74 -16.23 -6.25 -14.76
C SER A 74 -17.02 -7.57 -14.72
N ALA A 75 -16.99 -8.37 -15.79
CA ALA A 75 -17.62 -9.69 -15.82
C ALA A 75 -16.81 -10.75 -15.07
N ILE A 76 -15.50 -10.57 -14.94
CA ILE A 76 -14.60 -11.59 -14.37
C ILE A 76 -13.79 -11.08 -13.16
N ARG A 77 -13.73 -9.76 -12.95
CA ARG A 77 -12.94 -9.18 -11.85
C ARG A 77 -13.59 -7.94 -11.23
N VAL A 78 -13.30 -7.73 -9.96
CA VAL A 78 -13.62 -6.50 -9.21
C VAL A 78 -12.44 -5.55 -9.26
N ARG A 79 -12.68 -4.27 -9.57
CA ARG A 79 -11.63 -3.24 -9.49
C ARG A 79 -11.64 -2.57 -8.13
N LYS A 80 -10.45 -2.42 -7.57
CA LYS A 80 -10.19 -1.72 -6.32
C LYS A 80 -9.19 -0.60 -6.54
N ASP A 81 -9.68 0.63 -6.42
CA ASP A 81 -8.88 1.84 -6.53
C ASP A 81 -8.56 2.38 -5.14
N ILE A 82 -7.32 2.83 -4.97
CA ILE A 82 -6.79 3.31 -3.70
C ILE A 82 -6.11 4.65 -3.94
N SER A 83 -6.57 5.67 -3.23
CA SER A 83 -5.85 6.94 -3.11
C SER A 83 -5.45 7.10 -1.65
N ALA A 84 -4.16 7.17 -1.36
CA ALA A 84 -3.66 7.25 0.01
C ALA A 84 -2.47 8.19 0.11
N THR A 85 -2.27 8.75 1.30
CA THR A 85 -1.06 9.53 1.59
C THR A 85 -0.62 9.25 3.01
N VAL A 86 0.68 9.08 3.18
CA VAL A 86 1.33 8.86 4.47
C VAL A 86 2.50 9.81 4.61
N VAL A 87 2.53 10.53 5.72
CA VAL A 87 3.62 11.42 6.12
C VAL A 87 4.35 10.80 7.31
N PHE A 88 5.66 10.69 7.17
CA PHE A 88 6.60 10.25 8.18
C PHE A 88 7.31 11.46 8.77
N THR A 89 7.51 11.44 10.08
CA THR A 89 8.32 12.44 10.78
C THR A 89 9.27 11.72 11.73
N ALA A 90 10.56 11.89 11.51
CA ALA A 90 11.63 11.34 12.34
C ALA A 90 12.19 12.44 13.25
N ARG A 91 12.30 12.15 14.53
CA ARG A 91 12.93 13.05 15.52
C ARG A 91 13.84 12.24 16.45
N ARG A 92 14.96 12.83 16.84
CA ARG A 92 15.84 12.29 17.89
C ARG A 92 15.52 12.99 19.19
N LYS A 93 15.20 12.24 20.25
CA LYS A 93 15.10 12.82 21.59
C LYS A 93 16.50 13.01 22.17
N PRO A 94 16.81 14.15 22.81
CA PRO A 94 18.09 14.33 23.49
C PRO A 94 18.29 13.26 24.57
N SER A 95 19.45 12.59 24.57
CA SER A 95 19.87 11.72 25.68
C SER A 95 20.34 12.59 26.85
N ALA A 96 19.95 12.22 28.07
CA ALA A 96 20.45 12.87 29.29
C ALA A 96 21.98 12.72 29.46
N ASN A 97 22.61 11.78 28.75
CA ASN A 97 24.00 11.37 28.93
C ASN A 97 24.91 11.63 27.71
N GLY A 98 24.44 12.37 26.69
CA GLY A 98 25.24 12.73 25.51
C GLY A 98 25.49 11.60 24.49
N THR A 99 24.91 10.43 24.68
CA THR A 99 24.85 9.35 23.67
C THR A 99 23.77 9.61 22.62
N ASP A 100 23.88 8.95 21.46
CA ASP A 100 22.91 9.09 20.36
C ASP A 100 21.48 8.83 20.85
N GLY A 101 20.60 9.81 20.63
CA GLY A 101 19.28 9.88 21.24
C GLY A 101 18.26 8.89 20.68
N GLU A 102 17.20 8.58 21.43
CA GLU A 102 16.11 7.71 20.97
C GLU A 102 15.49 8.29 19.69
N VAL A 103 15.50 7.52 18.59
CA VAL A 103 14.82 7.86 17.35
C VAL A 103 13.34 7.52 17.50
N VAL A 104 12.49 8.53 17.32
CA VAL A 104 11.04 8.36 17.28
C VAL A 104 10.55 8.71 15.88
N VAL A 105 9.92 7.74 15.23
CA VAL A 105 9.25 7.93 13.95
C VAL A 105 7.73 7.98 14.17
N THR A 106 7.09 9.04 13.70
CA THR A 106 5.63 9.18 13.68
C THR A 106 5.12 8.99 12.27
N MET A 107 4.13 8.14 12.09
CA MET A 107 3.42 7.92 10.84
C MET A 107 2.02 8.53 10.94
N ARG A 108 1.63 9.35 9.97
CA ARG A 108 0.28 9.91 9.86
C ARG A 108 -0.18 9.70 8.44
N GLY A 109 -1.35 9.11 8.24
CA GLY A 109 -1.86 8.89 6.90
C GLY A 109 -3.37 8.90 6.82
N SER A 110 -3.85 9.03 5.59
CA SER A 110 -5.25 8.89 5.20
C SER A 110 -5.32 8.04 3.93
N ALA A 111 -6.43 7.33 3.79
CA ALA A 111 -6.70 6.53 2.60
C ALA A 111 -8.17 6.67 2.23
N PHE A 112 -8.42 6.72 0.94
CA PHE A 112 -9.72 6.60 0.32
C PHE A 112 -9.74 5.35 -0.55
N LEU A 113 -10.83 4.60 -0.43
CA LEU A 113 -11.04 3.34 -1.13
C LEU A 113 -12.29 3.43 -1.99
N LYS A 114 -12.16 3.05 -3.26
CA LYS A 114 -13.28 2.83 -4.16
C LYS A 114 -13.27 1.39 -4.65
N ILE A 115 -14.37 0.68 -4.40
CA ILE A 115 -14.62 -0.65 -4.94
C ILE A 115 -15.65 -0.49 -6.05
N HIS A 116 -15.29 -0.85 -7.27
CA HIS A 116 -16.20 -0.80 -8.41
C HIS A 116 -17.18 -1.96 -8.33
N ARG A 117 -18.45 -1.71 -8.68
CA ARG A 117 -19.46 -2.77 -8.74
C ARG A 117 -19.20 -3.66 -9.97
N PRO A 118 -18.92 -4.96 -9.80
CA PRO A 118 -18.79 -5.89 -10.92
C PRO A 118 -20.16 -6.30 -11.47
N GLN A 119 -20.18 -7.04 -12.59
CA GLN A 119 -21.40 -7.58 -13.21
C GLN A 119 -21.90 -8.86 -12.52
N PHE A 120 -21.09 -9.47 -11.67
CA PHE A 120 -21.45 -10.61 -10.84
C PHE A 120 -21.81 -10.17 -9.41
N GLN A 121 -22.53 -11.00 -8.68
CA GLN A 121 -22.80 -10.74 -7.27
C GLN A 121 -21.54 -11.01 -6.45
N LEU A 122 -21.15 -10.03 -5.63
CA LEU A 122 -20.11 -10.22 -4.62
C LEU A 122 -20.76 -10.80 -3.36
N PRO A 123 -20.28 -11.96 -2.87
CA PRO A 123 -20.58 -12.44 -1.54
C PRO A 123 -20.25 -11.39 -0.47
N GLU A 124 -21.02 -11.36 0.61
CA GLU A 124 -20.91 -10.33 1.66
C GLU A 124 -19.56 -10.38 2.39
N ASP A 125 -19.04 -11.58 2.62
CA ASP A 125 -17.71 -11.83 3.17
C ASP A 125 -16.60 -11.29 2.26
N ALA A 126 -16.70 -11.52 0.95
CA ALA A 126 -15.75 -10.99 -0.02
C ALA A 126 -15.78 -9.45 -0.07
N LEU A 127 -16.97 -8.84 0.01
CA LEU A 127 -17.11 -7.38 0.07
C LEU A 127 -16.51 -6.81 1.37
N TYR A 128 -16.74 -7.49 2.49
CA TYR A 128 -16.15 -7.13 3.77
C TYR A 128 -14.61 -7.20 3.71
N GLU A 129 -14.05 -8.26 3.14
CA GLU A 129 -12.61 -8.41 2.96
C GLU A 129 -12.01 -7.33 2.05
N LEU A 130 -12.66 -7.06 0.91
CA LEU A 130 -12.27 -5.99 -0.01
C LEU A 130 -12.23 -4.62 0.68
N SER A 131 -13.21 -4.33 1.53
CA SER A 131 -13.34 -3.04 2.22
C SER A 131 -12.37 -2.86 3.40
N THR A 132 -12.09 -3.93 4.15
CA THR A 132 -11.28 -3.87 5.37
C THR A 132 -9.78 -4.05 5.11
N GLY A 133 -9.39 -4.72 4.02
CA GLY A 133 -8.00 -5.06 3.73
C GLY A 133 -7.03 -3.86 3.60
N ILE A 134 -7.52 -2.64 3.36
CA ILE A 134 -6.68 -1.43 3.36
C ILE A 134 -6.15 -1.07 4.75
N MET A 135 -6.96 -1.27 5.79
CA MET A 135 -6.56 -0.89 7.15
C MET A 135 -5.37 -1.72 7.63
N ALA A 136 -5.27 -2.98 7.19
CA ALA A 136 -4.15 -3.85 7.49
C ALA A 136 -2.80 -3.29 6.98
N TRP A 137 -2.77 -2.51 5.89
CA TRP A 137 -1.53 -1.94 5.36
C TRP A 137 -0.85 -0.96 6.30
N GLY A 138 -1.63 -0.20 7.08
CA GLY A 138 -1.10 0.70 8.11
C GLY A 138 -0.26 -0.07 9.14
N ASP A 139 -0.81 -1.16 9.67
CA ASP A 139 -0.13 -2.00 10.65
C ASP A 139 1.12 -2.65 10.09
N VAL A 140 1.08 -3.05 8.84
CA VAL A 140 2.20 -3.63 8.11
C VAL A 140 3.36 -2.63 7.97
N MET A 141 3.06 -1.38 7.59
CA MET A 141 4.06 -0.33 7.52
C MET A 141 4.68 -0.06 8.89
N VAL A 142 3.87 0.04 9.95
CA VAL A 142 4.36 0.26 11.33
C VAL A 142 5.25 -0.89 11.79
N LYS A 143 4.86 -2.15 11.56
CA LYS A 143 5.69 -3.32 11.88
C LYS A 143 7.02 -3.29 11.13
N THR A 144 7.01 -2.92 9.86
CA THR A 144 8.21 -2.82 9.03
C THR A 144 9.15 -1.73 9.56
N ILE A 145 8.62 -0.53 9.86
CA ILE A 145 9.39 0.57 10.44
C ILE A 145 9.99 0.17 11.78
N ARG A 146 9.22 -0.48 12.65
CA ARG A 146 9.72 -1.00 13.94
C ARG A 146 10.87 -1.99 13.74
N SER A 147 10.76 -2.89 12.76
CA SER A 147 11.83 -3.83 12.43
C SER A 147 13.10 -3.12 11.95
N ILE A 148 12.99 -1.99 11.26
CA ILE A 148 14.16 -1.22 10.79
C ILE A 148 14.77 -0.39 11.92
N VAL A 149 13.93 0.25 12.74
CA VAL A 149 14.38 1.16 13.80
C VAL A 149 14.91 0.40 15.01
N TYR A 150 14.30 -0.73 15.36
CA TYR A 150 14.61 -1.49 16.58
C TYR A 150 15.15 -2.90 16.30
N GLY A 151 15.10 -3.38 15.06
CA GLY A 151 15.72 -4.64 14.70
C GLY A 151 17.23 -4.46 14.62
N THR A 152 17.91 -4.86 15.69
CA THR A 152 19.33 -5.21 15.65
C THR A 152 19.55 -6.29 14.59
N CYS A 153 20.60 -6.13 13.77
CA CYS A 153 21.20 -7.22 13.01
C CYS A 153 21.52 -8.43 13.92
#